data_AF-U4VCY5-F1
#
_entry.id   AF-U4VCY5-F1
#
_cell.length_a   1.000
_cell.length_b   1.000
_cell.length_c   1.000
_cell.angle_alpha   90.00
_cell.angle_beta   90.00
_cell.angle_gamma   90.00
#
_symmetry.space_group_name_H-M   'P 1'
#
loop_
_entity.id
_entity.type
_entity.pdbx_description
1 polymer ?
#
loop_
_entity_poly.entity_id
_entity_poly.type
_entity_poly.pdbx_seq_one_letter_code
_entity_poly.pdbx_strand_id
1 'polypeptide(L)' 'MIGSFVGGVEKDLDAVRNAIVSPWSNGQTEGQITRLKLIKRQMYGRAKIDLLQARLIGTS' A
#
# COMPACT_ATOMS: atom_id res chain seq x y z
N MET A 1 -23.83 4.23 5.45
CA MET A 1 -22.84 3.16 5.23
C MET A 1 -22.74 2.77 3.75
N ILE A 2 -23.87 2.49 3.06
CA ILE A 2 -23.85 2.14 1.63
C ILE A 2 -23.60 3.37 0.73
N GLY A 3 -24.25 4.51 0.98
CA GLY A 3 -24.10 5.71 0.13
C GLY A 3 -22.67 6.26 0.05
N SER A 4 -21.92 6.23 1.15
CA SER A 4 -20.51 6.67 1.16
C SER A 4 -19.58 5.70 0.42
N PHE A 5 -19.92 4.40 0.42
CA PHE A 5 -19.19 3.39 -0.34
C PHE A 5 -19.45 3.56 -1.84
N VAL A 6 -20.72 3.69 -2.24
CA VAL A 6 -21.11 3.94 -3.64
C VAL A 6 -20.44 5.21 -4.17
N GLY A 7 -20.51 6.32 -3.41
CA GLY A 7 -19.86 7.57 -3.81
C GLY A 7 -18.32 7.51 -3.82
N GLY A 8 -17.70 6.55 -3.14
CA GLY A 8 -16.27 6.27 -3.27
C GLY A 8 -15.95 5.51 -4.57
N VAL A 9 -16.71 4.45 -4.85
CA VAL A 9 -16.56 3.65 -6.07
C VAL A 9 -16.84 4.48 -7.33
N GLU A 10 -17.82 5.37 -7.29
CA GLU A 10 -18.13 6.28 -8.40
C GLU A 10 -16.96 7.23 -8.71
N LYS A 11 -16.24 7.71 -7.68
CA LYS A 11 -15.05 8.55 -7.86
C LYS A 11 -13.88 7.76 -8.44
N ASP A 12 -13.75 6.50 -8.06
CA ASP A 12 -12.64 5.63 -8.44
C ASP A 12 -12.94 4.72 -9.65
N LEU A 13 -14.03 5.00 -10.39
CA LEU A 13 -14.54 4.14 -11.47
C LEU A 13 -13.46 3.80 -12.52
N ASP A 14 -12.65 4.78 -12.92
CA ASP A 14 -11.58 4.59 -13.89
C ASP A 14 -10.44 3.73 -13.33
N ALA A 15 -10.13 3.88 -12.04
CA ALA A 15 -9.15 3.03 -11.37
C ALA A 15 -9.63 1.58 -11.30
N VAL A 16 -10.92 1.36 -10.99
CA VAL A 16 -11.54 0.02 -10.97
C VAL A 16 -11.55 -0.62 -12.36
N ARG A 17 -11.92 0.13 -13.40
CA ARG A 17 -11.86 -0.36 -14.79
C ARG A 17 -10.44 -0.74 -15.20
N ASN A 18 -9.47 0.12 -14.91
CA ASN A 18 -8.07 -0.16 -15.20
C ASN A 18 -7.54 -1.37 -14.42
N ALA A 19 -7.99 -1.59 -13.18
CA ALA A 19 -7.60 -2.77 -12.41
C ALA A 19 -8.05 -4.09 -13.05
N ILE A 20 -9.12 -4.09 -13.86
CA ILE A 20 -9.62 -5.27 -14.58
C ILE A 20 -8.98 -5.41 -15.96
N VAL A 21 -8.85 -4.30 -16.69
CA VAL A 21 -8.39 -4.31 -18.10
C VAL A 21 -6.86 -4.35 -18.20
N SER A 22 -6.15 -3.76 -17.24
CA SER A 22 -4.69 -3.69 -17.25
C SER A 22 -4.06 -5.08 -17.07
N PRO A 23 -3.03 -5.42 -17.86
CA PRO A 23 -2.23 -6.61 -17.61
C PRO A 23 -1.34 -6.48 -16.35
N TRP A 24 -1.18 -5.26 -15.83
CA TRP A 24 -0.35 -4.95 -14.67
C TRP A 24 -1.20 -4.96 -13.39
N SER A 25 -0.74 -5.72 -12.40
CA SER A 25 -1.35 -5.78 -11.07
C SER A 25 -0.66 -4.81 -10.10
N ASN A 26 -1.46 -4.10 -9.30
CA ASN A 26 -0.97 -3.33 -8.15
C ASN A 26 -0.47 -4.20 -6.98
N GLY A 27 -0.61 -5.52 -7.06
CA GLY A 27 -0.27 -6.44 -5.97
C GLY A 27 1.20 -6.37 -5.52
N GLN A 28 2.14 -6.11 -6.44
CA GLN A 28 3.55 -5.90 -6.06
C GLN A 28 3.71 -4.66 -5.17
N THR A 29 3.11 -3.55 -5.57
CA THR A 29 3.12 -2.29 -4.80
C THR A 29 2.46 -2.47 -3.43
N GLU A 30 1.28 -3.09 -3.40
CA GLU A 30 0.56 -3.36 -2.15
C GLU A 30 1.33 -4.30 -1.21
N GLY A 31 2.03 -5.30 -1.78
CA GLY A 31 2.90 -6.21 -1.04
C GLY A 31 4.05 -5.47 -0.36
N GLN A 32 4.74 -4.57 -1.08
CA GLN A 32 5.81 -3.74 -0.50
C GLN A 32 5.27 -2.80 0.60
N ILE A 33 4.11 -2.17 0.37
CA ILE A 33 3.46 -1.32 1.37
C ILE A 33 3.10 -2.13 2.62
N THR A 34 2.60 -3.35 2.45
CA THR A 34 2.25 -4.24 3.55
C THR A 34 3.48 -4.64 4.36
N ARG A 35 4.57 -5.02 3.69
CA ARG A 35 5.87 -5.30 4.34
C ARG A 35 6.37 -4.10 5.13
N LEU A 36 6.32 -2.90 4.54
CA LEU A 36 6.73 -1.66 5.21
C LEU A 36 5.88 -1.37 6.46
N LYS A 37 4.54 -1.48 6.35
CA LYS A 37 3.61 -1.29 7.48
C LYS A 37 3.87 -2.30 8.60
N LEU A 38 4.15 -3.56 8.24
CA LEU A 38 4.49 -4.61 9.20
C LEU A 38 5.77 -4.30 9.96
N ILE A 39 6.84 -3.91 9.27
CA ILE A 39 8.12 -3.52 9.91
C ILE A 39 7.90 -2.34 10.86
N LYS A 40 7.22 -1.29 10.42
CA LYS A 40 6.91 -0.12 11.27
C LYS A 40 6.10 -0.50 12.51
N ARG A 41 5.17 -1.46 12.38
CA ARG A 41 4.36 -1.98 13.50
C ARG A 41 5.18 -2.81 14.48
N GLN A 42 6.08 -3.68 13.99
CA GLN A 42 7.02 -4.43 14.84
C GLN A 42 7.93 -3.50 15.66
N MET A 43 8.19 -2.30 15.15
CA MET A 43 9.04 -1.30 15.79
C MET A 43 8.24 -0.32 16.66
N TYR A 44 6.96 -0.60 16.94
CA TYR A 44 6.08 0.22 17.78
C TYR A 44 6.06 1.70 17.38
N GLY A 45 6.16 1.97 16.07
CA GLY A 45 6.17 3.34 15.54
C GLY A 45 7.48 4.12 15.73
N ARG A 46 8.53 3.51 16.31
CA ARG A 46 9.84 4.14 16.56
C ARG A 46 10.82 4.06 15.39
N ALA A 47 10.34 3.64 14.24
CA ALA A 47 11.15 3.47 13.03
C ALA A 47 11.20 4.79 12.24
N LYS A 48 12.19 5.63 12.55
CA LYS A 48 12.60 6.75 11.69
C LYS A 48 13.09 6.21 10.33
N ILE A 49 13.19 7.08 9.32
CA ILE A 49 13.43 6.67 7.92
C ILE A 49 14.72 5.85 7.78
N ASP A 50 15.79 6.27 8.45
CA ASP A 50 17.08 5.58 8.56
C ASP A 50 16.92 4.13 9.08
N LEU A 51 16.15 3.94 10.15
CA LEU A 51 15.93 2.62 10.74
C LEU A 51 15.04 1.73 9.86
N LEU A 52 14.04 2.31 9.19
CA LEU A 52 13.21 1.59 8.21
C LEU A 52 14.04 1.13 7.01
N GLN A 53 14.90 2.02 6.50
CA GLN A 53 15.75 1.73 5.34
C GLN A 53 16.76 0.61 5.66
N ALA A 54 17.43 0.69 6.81
CA ALA A 54 18.36 -0.36 7.26
C ALA A 54 17.69 -1.74 7.34
N ARG A 55 16.41 -1.81 7.75
CA ARG A 55 15.68 -3.07 7.90
C ARG A 55 15.00 -3.56 6.62
N LEU A 56 14.69 -2.66 5.69
CA LEU A 56 14.00 -3.00 4.45
C LEU A 56 14.96 -3.41 3.33
N ILE A 57 16.06 -2.66 3.19
CA ILE A 57 17.03 -2.76 2.09
C ILE A 57 18.35 -3.40 2.56
N GLY A 58 18.64 -3.34 3.87
CA GLY A 58 19.95 -3.69 4.42
C GLY A 58 20.91 -2.50 4.34
N THR A 59 21.70 -2.28 5.39
CA THR A 59 22.86 -1.38 5.32
C THR A 59 23.93 -2.02 4.44
N SER A 60 24.16 -1.42 3.26
CA SER A 60 25.38 -1.64 2.46
C SER A 60 26.62 -1.15 3.21
#